data_AF-A0A925U8P1-F1
#
_entry.id   AF-A0A925U8P1-F1
#
_cell.length_a   1.000
_cell.length_b   1.000
_cell.length_c   1.000
_cell.angle_alpha   90.00
_cell.angle_beta   90.00
_cell.angle_gamma   90.00
#
_symmetry.space_group_name_H-M   'P 1'
#
loop_
_entity.id
_entity.type
_entity.pdbx_description
1 polymer ?
#
loop_
_entity_poly.entity_id
_entity_poly.type
_entity_poly.pdbx_seq_one_letter_code
_entity_poly.pdbx_strand_id
1 'polypeptide(L)'
;MNINLPIKKAVLLVIITIQTALVYSQVSVQSDTPLSPAGKWEGKLQLPTASLRIFIQIEETAPGKFRASLASPDQGANNIPVESVNWRNDSLFLDVKAVNGTYTAKLSADKKQFDGVWKQGPAALPLVVQRVETLEFSKKRPQDPQKPYPYREEEVQYENKTAAVSLGATLTLPQGKGPFPVVVLISGSGPQNRDSEIMGHKPFLVMADYLTRLGIAVLRVDDRGVGKSTGDAGTATSADNAGDVTASLNYLKSRADIDKKKIGLIGHSEGGMIAPVVASQSKDLAFVVLLAGVGLPGDQLHRRQMEDIMRMGQVSEGDIQKMLSLNEKLYAVIKAEKGTVIIEDKLTEVVKATAPADAAGMAQFVKALSQPWLRYFIGFNPAPYLEKVNCPVLALNGSKDIQVAAKENLAAIEKALKQGGNKKVTVKEIPGLNHLFQTSKTGSVLEYSSIDETFSPVALKIIGDWIAEIVKL
;
A
#
# COMPACT_ATOMS: atom_id res chain seq x y z
N MET A 1 -56.10 68.10 -2.57
CA MET A 1 -55.12 67.10 -3.06
C MET A 1 -55.56 65.76 -2.51
N ASN A 2 -55.87 64.85 -3.42
CA ASN A 2 -56.63 63.61 -3.20
C ASN A 2 -56.01 62.69 -2.12
N ILE A 3 -56.77 62.35 -1.06
CA ILE A 3 -57.60 61.13 -0.86
C ILE A 3 -56.72 59.89 -0.58
N ASN A 4 -56.90 59.03 0.42
CA ASN A 4 -57.61 58.99 1.71
C ASN A 4 -57.17 57.65 2.38
N LEU A 5 -56.96 57.69 3.70
CA LEU A 5 -57.34 56.75 4.79
C LEU A 5 -58.31 55.56 4.47
N PRO A 6 -58.63 54.59 5.39
CA PRO A 6 -58.07 54.24 6.71
C PRO A 6 -58.09 52.72 7.13
N ILE A 7 -57.58 52.48 8.33
CA ILE A 7 -58.05 51.57 9.42
C ILE A 7 -59.54 51.15 9.37
N LYS A 8 -59.87 49.89 9.72
CA LYS A 8 -60.97 49.53 10.67
C LYS A 8 -61.05 48.04 11.08
N LYS A 9 -61.18 47.84 12.40
CA LYS A 9 -61.82 46.68 13.08
C LYS A 9 -63.36 46.82 13.03
N ALA A 10 -64.10 45.71 12.94
CA ALA A 10 -65.46 45.43 13.47
C ALA A 10 -65.88 44.03 12.94
N VAL A 11 -66.12 42.95 13.70
CA VAL A 11 -67.13 42.63 14.75
C VAL A 11 -68.59 42.69 14.24
N LEU A 12 -69.21 41.51 14.00
CA LEU A 12 -70.61 41.13 14.29
C LEU A 12 -70.82 39.63 13.90
N LEU A 13 -70.77 38.65 14.80
CA LEU A 13 -71.82 38.13 15.72
C LEU A 13 -73.08 37.56 15.03
N VAL A 14 -73.21 36.23 14.95
CA VAL A 14 -74.49 35.50 15.11
C VAL A 14 -74.23 34.16 15.82
N ILE A 15 -75.00 33.95 16.88
CA ILE A 15 -75.10 32.79 17.77
C ILE A 15 -76.08 31.78 17.14
N ILE A 16 -75.85 30.46 17.26
CA ILE A 16 -76.80 29.43 17.74
C ILE A 16 -76.20 28.02 17.62
N THR A 17 -76.34 27.31 18.73
CA THR A 17 -76.02 25.93 19.13
C THR A 17 -76.72 24.85 18.29
N ILE A 18 -76.09 23.66 18.12
CA ILE A 18 -76.59 22.31 18.50
C ILE A 18 -75.69 21.18 17.92
N GLN A 19 -75.05 20.47 18.86
CA GLN A 19 -74.76 19.03 18.99
C GLN A 19 -74.32 18.12 17.81
N THR A 20 -73.13 17.54 18.07
CA THR A 20 -72.67 16.14 17.90
C THR A 20 -72.40 15.57 16.51
N ALA A 21 -71.11 15.33 16.20
CA ALA A 21 -70.52 13.97 16.18
C ALA A 21 -69.03 13.96 15.73
N LEU A 22 -68.20 13.34 16.57
CA LEU A 22 -67.11 12.40 16.22
C LEU A 22 -65.73 12.89 15.67
N VAL A 23 -64.72 12.48 16.46
CA VAL A 23 -63.29 12.22 16.19
C VAL A 23 -62.32 13.40 16.23
N TYR A 24 -61.57 13.49 17.34
CA TYR A 24 -60.26 14.14 17.40
C TYR A 24 -59.28 13.35 16.52
N SER A 25 -58.83 13.92 15.41
CA SER A 25 -57.53 13.59 14.82
C SER A 25 -56.51 14.63 15.31
N GLN A 26 -55.47 14.14 15.98
CA GLN A 26 -54.32 14.97 16.32
C GLN A 26 -53.62 15.38 15.03
N VAL A 27 -53.52 16.69 14.80
CA VAL A 27 -52.53 17.23 13.86
C VAL A 27 -51.18 17.10 14.56
N SER A 28 -50.42 16.06 14.22
CA SER A 28 -49.00 16.00 14.55
C SER A 28 -48.30 17.09 13.75
N VAL A 29 -47.84 18.15 14.43
CA VAL A 29 -46.84 19.07 13.88
C VAL A 29 -45.57 18.25 13.72
N GLN A 30 -45.27 17.88 12.48
CA GLN A 30 -44.01 17.24 12.13
C GLN A 30 -42.91 18.29 12.35
N SER A 31 -42.14 18.14 13.43
CA SER A 31 -40.95 18.94 13.65
C SER A 31 -39.97 18.64 12.51
N ASP A 32 -39.74 19.60 11.62
CA ASP A 32 -38.64 19.51 10.66
C ASP A 32 -37.33 19.46 11.44
N THR A 33 -36.76 18.26 11.58
CA THR A 33 -35.39 18.13 12.07
C THR A 33 -34.49 18.97 11.18
N PRO A 34 -33.67 19.88 11.73
CA PRO A 34 -32.73 20.68 10.96
C PRO A 34 -31.91 19.77 10.03
N LEU A 35 -31.72 20.18 8.77
CA LEU A 35 -30.89 19.43 7.84
C LEU A 35 -29.47 19.32 8.42
N SER A 36 -28.97 18.08 8.48
CA SER A 36 -27.63 17.79 9.00
C SER A 36 -26.82 17.02 7.95
N PRO A 37 -25.55 17.40 7.73
CA PRO A 37 -24.62 16.66 6.88
C PRO A 37 -24.04 15.44 7.61
N ALA A 38 -24.29 15.30 8.91
CA ALA A 38 -23.76 14.21 9.71
C ALA A 38 -24.18 12.84 9.15
N GLY A 39 -23.25 11.89 9.18
CA GLY A 39 -23.42 10.56 8.63
C GLY A 39 -22.18 10.05 7.91
N LYS A 40 -22.33 8.85 7.33
CA LYS A 40 -21.32 8.20 6.50
C LYS A 40 -21.77 8.27 5.06
N TRP A 41 -20.83 8.62 4.18
CA TRP A 41 -21.08 8.86 2.78
C TRP A 41 -20.05 8.12 1.95
N GLU A 42 -20.50 7.42 0.92
CA GLU A 42 -19.65 6.68 -0.02
C GLU A 42 -19.91 7.15 -1.44
N GLY A 43 -18.84 7.45 -2.18
CA GLY A 43 -18.91 7.71 -3.60
C GLY A 43 -17.74 7.12 -4.35
N LYS A 44 -17.74 7.32 -5.66
CA LYS A 44 -16.64 6.91 -6.55
C LYS A 44 -16.13 8.10 -7.32
N LEU A 45 -14.86 8.41 -7.15
CA LEU A 45 -14.16 9.41 -7.95
C LEU A 45 -13.66 8.74 -9.23
N GLN A 46 -14.13 9.21 -10.38
CA GLN A 46 -13.73 8.66 -11.68
C GLN A 46 -12.45 9.34 -12.17
N LEU A 47 -11.42 8.53 -12.43
CA LEU A 47 -10.17 8.95 -13.07
C LEU A 47 -10.14 8.42 -14.52
N PRO A 48 -9.27 8.97 -15.40
CA PRO A 48 -9.14 8.47 -16.77
C PRO A 48 -8.78 6.98 -16.86
N THR A 49 -8.03 6.47 -15.88
CA THR A 49 -7.49 5.09 -15.90
C THR A 49 -8.03 4.20 -14.79
N ALA A 50 -8.80 4.74 -13.84
CA ALA A 50 -9.25 4.01 -12.65
C ALA A 50 -10.50 4.66 -12.02
N SER A 51 -11.05 4.01 -11.01
CA SER A 51 -12.09 4.57 -10.13
C SER A 51 -11.65 4.36 -8.68
N LEU A 52 -11.83 5.37 -7.83
CA LEU A 52 -11.47 5.33 -6.42
C LEU A 52 -12.71 5.51 -5.56
N ARG A 53 -12.96 4.60 -4.62
CA ARG A 53 -13.95 4.80 -3.56
C ARG A 53 -13.49 5.94 -2.66
N ILE A 54 -14.39 6.87 -2.40
CA ILE A 54 -14.21 7.98 -1.47
C ILE A 54 -15.25 7.84 -0.38
N PHE A 55 -14.79 7.72 0.86
CA PHE A 55 -15.65 7.71 2.04
C PHE A 55 -15.52 9.04 2.76
N ILE A 56 -16.62 9.59 3.22
CA ILE A 56 -16.66 10.80 4.04
C ILE A 56 -17.48 10.47 5.28
N GLN A 57 -16.88 10.63 6.44
CA GLN A 57 -17.56 10.51 7.72
C GLN A 57 -17.66 11.90 8.34
N ILE A 58 -18.88 12.34 8.62
CA ILE A 58 -19.17 13.65 9.22
C ILE A 58 -19.88 13.43 10.54
N GLU A 59 -19.34 14.03 11.61
CA GLU A 59 -19.86 13.95 12.97
C GLU A 59 -20.17 15.36 13.48
N GLU A 60 -21.33 15.52 14.11
CA GLU A 60 -21.69 16.75 14.79
C GLU A 60 -21.11 16.74 16.21
N THR A 61 -20.20 17.67 16.50
CA THR A 61 -19.49 17.74 17.79
C THR A 61 -20.18 18.66 18.79
N ALA A 62 -20.97 19.61 18.29
CA ALA A 62 -21.87 20.49 19.02
C ALA A 62 -22.91 21.03 18.02
N PRO A 63 -24.04 21.62 18.45
CA PRO A 63 -25.08 22.11 17.53
C PRO A 63 -24.51 22.99 16.41
N GLY A 64 -24.62 22.53 15.16
CA GLY A 64 -24.13 23.21 13.97
C GLY A 64 -22.61 23.21 13.76
N LYS A 65 -21.84 22.49 14.60
CA LYS A 65 -20.40 22.31 14.48
C LYS A 65 -20.07 20.87 14.10
N PHE A 66 -19.26 20.71 13.06
CA PHE A 66 -18.96 19.40 12.49
C PHE A 66 -17.46 19.13 12.45
N ARG A 67 -17.11 17.86 12.61
CA ARG A 67 -15.81 17.30 12.25
C ARG A 67 -16.02 16.29 11.14
N ALA A 68 -15.04 16.15 10.25
CA ALA A 68 -15.08 15.11 9.25
C ALA A 68 -13.73 14.41 9.07
N SER A 69 -13.79 13.19 8.57
CA SER A 69 -12.66 12.49 7.97
C SER A 69 -13.04 12.03 6.57
N LEU A 70 -12.03 11.97 5.71
CA LEU A 70 -12.13 11.41 4.37
C LEU A 70 -11.29 10.14 4.30
N ALA A 71 -11.72 9.16 3.53
CA ALA A 71 -10.90 8.00 3.22
C ALA A 71 -10.97 7.64 1.73
N SER A 72 -9.86 7.11 1.23
CA SER A 72 -9.76 6.42 -0.04
C SER A 72 -9.23 5.02 0.25
N PRO A 73 -10.10 4.06 0.61
CA PRO A 73 -9.68 2.70 0.99
C PRO A 73 -8.92 2.00 -0.12
N ASP A 74 -9.24 2.32 -1.37
CA ASP A 74 -8.57 1.78 -2.56
C ASP A 74 -7.10 2.23 -2.66
N GLN A 75 -6.72 3.28 -1.93
CA GLN A 75 -5.35 3.79 -1.83
C GLN A 75 -4.72 3.54 -0.45
N GLY A 76 -5.41 2.83 0.45
CA GLY A 76 -4.98 2.61 1.83
C GLY A 76 -5.03 3.86 2.72
N ALA A 77 -5.55 4.98 2.21
CA ALA A 77 -5.66 6.24 2.96
C ALA A 77 -6.98 6.26 3.75
N ASN A 78 -7.00 5.61 4.91
CA ASN A 78 -8.25 5.30 5.62
C ASN A 78 -8.73 6.37 6.62
N ASN A 79 -7.95 7.42 6.87
CA ASN A 79 -8.31 8.46 7.85
C ASN A 79 -7.62 9.79 7.55
N ILE A 80 -7.97 10.41 6.44
CA ILE A 80 -7.49 11.74 6.07
C ILE A 80 -8.29 12.78 6.86
N PRO A 81 -7.66 13.60 7.72
CA PRO A 81 -8.37 14.62 8.47
C PRO A 81 -8.91 15.71 7.54
N VAL A 82 -10.16 16.11 7.75
CA VAL A 82 -10.74 17.31 7.13
C VAL A 82 -10.51 18.49 8.07
N GLU A 83 -9.82 19.52 7.57
CA GLU A 83 -9.42 20.69 8.34
C GLU A 83 -10.62 21.57 8.70
N SER A 84 -11.52 21.78 7.74
CA SER A 84 -12.75 22.56 7.97
C SER A 84 -13.97 21.92 7.32
N VAL A 85 -15.07 21.92 8.06
CA VAL A 85 -16.39 21.48 7.61
C VAL A 85 -17.34 22.67 7.69
N ASN A 86 -17.75 23.18 6.54
CA ASN A 86 -18.66 24.31 6.43
C ASN A 86 -20.01 23.81 5.90
N TRP A 87 -21.03 23.88 6.77
CA TRP A 87 -22.40 23.49 6.45
C TRP A 87 -23.32 24.69 6.44
N ARG A 88 -24.04 24.91 5.35
CA ARG A 88 -25.05 25.98 5.23
C ARG A 88 -26.26 25.49 4.45
N ASN A 89 -27.41 25.39 5.12
CA ASN A 89 -28.68 24.92 4.58
C ASN A 89 -28.62 23.50 4.00
N ASP A 90 -28.31 23.39 2.71
CA ASP A 90 -28.17 22.14 1.95
C ASP A 90 -26.77 22.01 1.31
N SER A 91 -25.88 22.97 1.56
CA SER A 91 -24.59 23.07 0.90
C SER A 91 -23.44 22.75 1.86
N LEU A 92 -22.57 21.84 1.43
CA LEU A 92 -21.41 21.35 2.16
C LEU A 92 -20.13 21.81 1.47
N PHE A 93 -19.20 22.34 2.25
CA PHE A 93 -17.81 22.56 1.83
C PHE A 93 -16.86 21.89 2.82
N LEU A 94 -15.94 21.09 2.30
CA LEU A 94 -14.86 20.44 3.04
C LEU A 94 -13.51 20.95 2.54
N ASP A 95 -12.65 21.36 3.46
CA ASP A 95 -11.24 21.66 3.19
C ASP A 95 -10.36 20.51 3.71
N VAL A 96 -9.65 19.84 2.80
CA VAL A 96 -8.83 18.65 3.07
C VAL A 96 -7.37 18.99 2.81
N LYS A 97 -6.83 19.84 3.69
CA LYS A 97 -5.47 20.39 3.60
C LYS A 97 -4.38 19.33 3.42
N ALA A 98 -4.52 18.17 4.07
CA ALA A 98 -3.55 17.08 4.01
C ALA A 98 -3.27 16.57 2.58
N VAL A 99 -4.22 16.77 1.65
CA VAL A 99 -4.08 16.36 0.25
C VAL A 99 -4.23 17.54 -0.72
N ASN A 100 -4.20 18.78 -0.21
CA ASN A 100 -4.48 20.00 -0.99
C ASN A 100 -5.79 19.89 -1.80
N GLY A 101 -6.82 19.31 -1.18
CA GLY A 101 -8.10 19.00 -1.82
C GLY A 101 -9.27 19.74 -1.18
N THR A 102 -10.31 20.02 -1.96
CA THR A 102 -11.58 20.56 -1.46
C THR A 102 -12.77 19.81 -2.07
N TYR A 103 -13.85 19.70 -1.31
CA TYR A 103 -15.12 19.14 -1.78
C TYR A 103 -16.22 20.17 -1.61
N THR A 104 -16.94 20.50 -2.68
CA THR A 104 -18.13 21.35 -2.62
C THR A 104 -19.32 20.56 -3.13
N ALA A 105 -20.39 20.45 -2.35
CA ALA A 105 -21.54 19.62 -2.69
C ALA A 105 -22.86 20.16 -2.19
N LYS A 106 -23.94 19.73 -2.82
CA LYS A 106 -25.32 20.02 -2.42
C LYS A 106 -26.04 18.73 -2.02
N LEU A 107 -26.72 18.76 -0.88
CA LEU A 107 -27.55 17.66 -0.41
C LEU A 107 -28.78 17.55 -1.30
N SER A 108 -29.01 16.36 -1.83
CA SER A 108 -30.24 15.98 -2.55
C SER A 108 -31.49 16.16 -1.68
N ALA A 109 -32.63 16.40 -2.33
CA ALA A 109 -33.90 16.62 -1.64
C ALA A 109 -34.36 15.43 -0.79
N ASP A 110 -34.03 14.20 -1.20
CA ASP A 110 -34.33 12.97 -0.44
C ASP A 110 -33.33 12.71 0.71
N LYS A 111 -32.31 13.57 0.84
CA LYS A 111 -31.26 13.54 1.87
C LYS A 111 -30.36 12.30 1.79
N LYS A 112 -30.38 11.58 0.67
CA LYS A 112 -29.64 10.32 0.47
C LYS A 112 -28.30 10.49 -0.24
N GLN A 113 -28.05 11.62 -0.88
CA GLN A 113 -26.77 11.87 -1.55
C GLN A 113 -26.34 13.33 -1.51
N PHE A 114 -25.04 13.54 -1.63
CA PHE A 114 -24.42 14.81 -1.96
C PHE A 114 -23.97 14.79 -3.42
N ASP A 115 -24.46 15.76 -4.19
CA ASP A 115 -24.04 16.02 -5.56
C ASP A 115 -22.97 17.09 -5.54
N GLY A 116 -21.72 16.72 -5.81
CA GLY A 116 -20.58 17.61 -5.61
C GLY A 116 -19.44 17.48 -6.60
N VAL A 117 -18.44 18.31 -6.36
CA VAL A 117 -17.19 18.39 -7.13
C VAL A 117 -16.01 18.32 -6.18
N TRP A 118 -15.13 17.36 -6.42
CA TRP A 118 -13.82 17.27 -5.80
C TRP A 118 -12.82 18.09 -6.60
N LYS A 119 -12.06 18.97 -5.94
CA LYS A 119 -10.97 19.73 -6.56
C LYS A 119 -9.66 19.39 -5.88
N GLN A 120 -8.63 19.10 -6.66
CA GLN A 120 -7.28 18.82 -6.18
C GLN A 120 -6.25 19.20 -7.24
N GLY A 121 -5.35 20.12 -6.92
CA GLY A 121 -4.46 20.73 -7.92
C GLY A 121 -5.27 21.38 -9.06
N PRO A 122 -4.89 21.17 -10.34
CA PRO A 122 -5.64 21.71 -11.48
C PRO A 122 -6.92 20.93 -11.80
N ALA A 123 -7.13 19.75 -11.20
CA ALA A 123 -8.24 18.88 -11.52
C ALA A 123 -9.50 19.27 -10.74
N ALA A 124 -10.65 19.25 -11.43
CA ALA A 124 -11.98 19.35 -10.84
C ALA A 124 -12.83 18.20 -11.40
N LEU A 125 -13.23 17.27 -10.53
CA LEU A 125 -13.88 16.02 -10.90
C LEU A 125 -15.24 15.91 -10.20
N PRO A 126 -16.31 15.52 -10.91
CA PRO A 126 -17.58 15.18 -10.26
C PRO A 126 -17.38 14.09 -9.22
N LEU A 127 -17.99 14.27 -8.05
CA LEU A 127 -18.02 13.28 -6.98
C LEU A 127 -19.40 13.33 -6.31
N VAL A 128 -20.20 12.32 -6.64
CA VAL A 128 -21.48 12.06 -5.95
C VAL A 128 -21.20 11.06 -4.84
N VAL A 129 -21.59 11.39 -3.61
CA VAL A 129 -21.51 10.46 -2.47
C VAL A 129 -22.90 10.17 -1.92
N GLN A 130 -23.20 8.89 -1.69
CA GLN A 130 -24.47 8.40 -1.17
C GLN A 130 -24.35 8.06 0.31
N ARG A 131 -25.41 8.28 1.06
CA ARG A 131 -25.49 7.96 2.49
C ARG A 131 -25.51 6.45 2.68
N VAL A 132 -24.69 5.95 3.58
CA VAL A 132 -24.57 4.53 3.93
C VAL A 132 -24.58 4.33 5.44
N GLU A 133 -24.98 3.14 5.90
CA GLU A 133 -24.96 2.80 7.33
C GLU A 133 -23.56 2.36 7.81
N THR A 134 -22.84 1.64 6.95
CA THR A 134 -21.49 1.13 7.18
C THR A 134 -20.57 1.53 6.02
N LEU A 135 -19.29 1.71 6.33
CA LEU A 135 -18.24 1.96 5.35
C LEU A 135 -17.37 0.70 5.27
N GLU A 136 -17.35 0.05 4.13
CA GLU A 136 -16.61 -1.20 3.91
C GLU A 136 -15.19 -0.90 3.41
N PHE A 137 -14.25 -0.77 4.34
CA PHE A 137 -12.85 -0.45 4.01
C PHE A 137 -12.13 -1.61 3.32
N SER A 138 -12.45 -2.85 3.66
CA SER A 138 -11.79 -4.03 3.07
C SER A 138 -12.57 -4.55 1.87
N LYS A 139 -11.88 -4.65 0.72
CA LYS A 139 -12.41 -5.39 -0.43
C LYS A 139 -12.12 -6.87 -0.20
N LYS A 140 -13.17 -7.69 -0.05
CA LYS A 140 -13.01 -9.15 0.00
C LYS A 140 -12.40 -9.63 -1.32
N ARG A 141 -11.19 -10.20 -1.26
CA ARG A 141 -10.52 -10.74 -2.44
C ARG A 141 -10.87 -12.22 -2.62
N PRO A 142 -11.19 -12.69 -3.84
CA PRO A 142 -11.57 -14.10 -4.07
C PRO A 142 -10.50 -15.12 -3.67
N GLN A 143 -9.22 -14.72 -3.71
CA GLN A 143 -8.09 -15.59 -3.38
C GLN A 143 -7.70 -15.56 -1.89
N ASP A 144 -8.30 -14.69 -1.07
CA ASP A 144 -8.01 -14.69 0.36
C ASP A 144 -8.50 -16.01 0.98
N PRO A 145 -7.61 -16.85 1.52
CA PRO A 145 -7.99 -18.15 2.04
C PRO A 145 -8.94 -17.98 3.23
N GLN A 146 -9.92 -18.90 3.33
CA GLN A 146 -10.95 -18.88 4.36
C GLN A 146 -10.77 -20.02 5.35
N LYS A 147 -11.07 -19.76 6.63
CA LYS A 147 -11.03 -20.76 7.70
C LYS A 147 -12.25 -21.69 7.65
N PRO A 148 -12.14 -22.94 8.16
CA PRO A 148 -10.92 -23.55 8.70
C PRO A 148 -9.95 -23.94 7.58
N TYR A 149 -8.66 -23.71 7.81
CA TYR A 149 -7.61 -24.13 6.87
C TYR A 149 -7.36 -25.64 6.97
N PRO A 150 -6.94 -26.31 5.88
CA PRO A 150 -6.58 -27.73 5.92
C PRO A 150 -5.19 -27.96 6.52
N TYR A 151 -4.55 -26.94 7.09
CA TYR A 151 -3.23 -26.95 7.68
C TYR A 151 -3.26 -26.24 9.04
N ARG A 152 -2.17 -26.32 9.80
CA ARG A 152 -2.05 -25.63 11.10
C ARG A 152 -1.44 -24.25 10.91
N GLU A 153 -1.86 -23.31 11.75
CA GLU A 153 -1.23 -22.00 11.88
C GLU A 153 -0.80 -21.79 13.34
N GLU A 154 0.38 -21.20 13.52
CA GLU A 154 0.95 -20.82 14.81
C GLU A 154 1.32 -19.35 14.77
N GLU A 155 0.83 -18.58 15.74
CA GLU A 155 1.38 -17.26 16.04
C GLU A 155 2.67 -17.44 16.82
N VAL A 156 3.77 -16.90 16.31
CA VAL A 156 5.10 -17.08 16.88
C VAL A 156 5.79 -15.74 17.07
N GLN A 157 6.68 -15.66 18.04
CA GLN A 157 7.49 -14.49 18.32
C GLN A 157 8.91 -14.94 18.71
N TYR A 158 9.92 -14.28 18.17
CA TYR A 158 11.33 -14.60 18.44
C TYR A 158 12.21 -13.36 18.34
N GLU A 159 13.40 -13.40 18.91
CA GLU A 159 14.28 -12.25 19.01
C GLU A 159 15.33 -12.21 17.90
N ASN A 160 15.53 -11.04 17.31
CA ASN A 160 16.82 -10.68 16.73
C ASN A 160 17.69 -10.09 17.86
N LYS A 161 18.50 -10.96 18.48
CA LYS A 161 19.35 -10.60 19.61
C LYS A 161 20.37 -9.51 19.31
N THR A 162 20.87 -9.44 18.08
CA THR A 162 21.87 -8.44 17.68
C THR A 162 21.28 -7.04 17.65
N ALA A 163 20.03 -6.90 17.20
CA ALA A 163 19.33 -5.63 17.12
C ALA A 163 18.43 -5.34 18.34
N ALA A 164 18.33 -6.28 19.29
CA ALA A 164 17.42 -6.21 20.44
C ALA A 164 15.96 -5.92 20.03
N VAL A 165 15.50 -6.51 18.92
CA VAL A 165 14.11 -6.44 18.47
C VAL A 165 13.42 -7.80 18.56
N SER A 166 12.14 -7.78 18.89
CA SER A 166 11.25 -8.94 18.86
C SER A 166 10.47 -8.94 17.55
N LEU A 167 10.47 -10.06 16.85
CA LEU A 167 9.84 -10.24 15.55
C LEU A 167 8.57 -11.08 15.72
N GLY A 168 7.43 -10.52 15.33
CA GLY A 168 6.14 -11.20 15.32
C GLY A 168 5.88 -11.86 13.96
N ALA A 169 5.44 -13.12 13.97
CA ALA A 169 5.23 -13.89 12.75
C ALA A 169 4.08 -14.88 12.86
N THR A 170 3.62 -15.37 11.70
CA THR A 170 2.77 -16.56 11.58
C THR A 170 3.56 -17.66 10.89
N LEU A 171 3.63 -18.84 11.51
CA LEU A 171 4.13 -20.07 10.89
C LEU A 171 2.96 -20.95 10.49
N THR A 172 2.84 -21.24 9.20
CA THR A 172 1.87 -22.21 8.67
C THR A 172 2.58 -23.55 8.45
N LEU A 173 1.96 -24.64 8.90
CA LEU A 173 2.53 -25.98 8.91
C LEU A 173 1.58 -26.98 8.24
N PRO A 174 2.05 -27.81 7.29
CA PRO A 174 1.25 -28.89 6.75
C PRO A 174 0.74 -29.84 7.84
N GLN A 175 -0.27 -30.65 7.51
CA GLN A 175 -0.73 -31.70 8.42
C GLN A 175 0.36 -32.75 8.66
N GLY A 176 0.31 -33.41 9.82
CA GLY A 176 1.32 -34.38 10.23
C GLY A 176 2.40 -33.80 11.16
N LYS A 177 3.44 -34.59 11.44
CA LYS A 177 4.45 -34.29 12.47
C LYS A 177 5.71 -33.59 11.94
N GLY A 178 5.91 -33.52 10.62
CA GLY A 178 7.17 -33.08 10.02
C GLY A 178 8.28 -34.15 10.13
N PRO A 179 9.56 -33.76 9.95
CA PRO A 179 10.02 -32.40 9.68
C PRO A 179 9.62 -31.92 8.28
N PHE A 180 9.20 -30.66 8.15
CA PHE A 180 8.73 -30.08 6.89
C PHE A 180 9.82 -29.25 6.20
N PRO A 181 9.89 -29.24 4.86
CA PRO A 181 10.56 -28.14 4.16
C PRO A 181 9.86 -26.82 4.51
N VAL A 182 10.61 -25.72 4.54
CA VAL A 182 10.07 -24.42 4.96
C VAL A 182 10.62 -23.27 4.12
N VAL A 183 9.80 -22.24 3.92
CA VAL A 183 10.22 -20.97 3.33
C VAL A 183 9.93 -19.80 4.25
N VAL A 184 10.81 -18.80 4.22
CA VAL A 184 10.55 -17.46 4.79
C VAL A 184 10.16 -16.53 3.65
N LEU A 185 9.02 -15.85 3.78
CA LEU A 185 8.62 -14.79 2.85
C LEU A 185 9.19 -13.45 3.32
N ILE A 186 9.82 -12.71 2.41
CA ILE A 186 10.50 -11.44 2.69
C ILE A 186 9.83 -10.35 1.85
N SER A 187 9.21 -9.39 2.52
CA SER A 187 8.42 -8.29 1.94
C SER A 187 9.29 -7.33 1.11
N GLY A 188 8.60 -6.50 0.32
CA GLY A 188 9.22 -5.41 -0.43
C GLY A 188 9.48 -4.16 0.40
N SER A 189 9.61 -3.01 -0.27
CA SER A 189 9.94 -1.75 0.40
C SER A 189 8.81 -1.15 1.22
N GLY A 190 9.19 -0.43 2.28
CA GLY A 190 8.28 0.22 3.22
C GLY A 190 7.83 -0.71 4.34
N PRO A 191 7.14 -0.18 5.36
CA PRO A 191 6.64 -0.98 6.48
C PRO A 191 5.50 -1.89 6.04
N GLN A 192 5.69 -3.22 6.08
CA GLN A 192 4.64 -4.18 5.72
C GLN A 192 4.32 -5.15 6.86
N ASN A 193 3.05 -5.53 6.94
CA ASN A 193 2.64 -6.65 7.79
C ASN A 193 3.05 -7.99 7.14
N ARG A 194 2.94 -9.08 7.89
CA ARG A 194 3.25 -10.44 7.42
C ARG A 194 2.48 -10.91 6.18
N ASP A 195 1.39 -10.24 5.82
CA ASP A 195 0.58 -10.55 4.65
C ASP A 195 1.03 -9.78 3.40
N SER A 196 1.99 -8.85 3.54
CA SER A 196 2.43 -7.91 2.50
C SER A 196 1.23 -7.14 1.92
N GLU A 197 0.37 -6.65 2.82
CA GLU A 197 -0.91 -6.07 2.42
C GLU A 197 -0.75 -4.77 1.63
N ILE A 198 -1.23 -4.74 0.39
CA ILE A 198 -1.19 -3.58 -0.49
C ILE A 198 -2.53 -3.41 -1.23
N MET A 199 -3.18 -2.26 -1.05
CA MET A 199 -4.50 -1.96 -1.65
C MET A 199 -5.53 -3.09 -1.46
N GLY A 200 -5.52 -3.72 -0.27
CA GLY A 200 -6.40 -4.82 0.11
C GLY A 200 -6.04 -6.17 -0.51
N HIS A 201 -4.89 -6.32 -1.16
CA HIS A 201 -4.34 -7.61 -1.58
C HIS A 201 -3.37 -8.15 -0.53
N LYS A 202 -3.43 -9.45 -0.26
CA LYS A 202 -2.58 -10.15 0.71
C LYS A 202 -1.73 -11.24 0.03
N PRO A 203 -0.78 -10.87 -0.84
CA PRO A 203 -0.04 -11.82 -1.67
C PRO A 203 0.70 -12.88 -0.83
N PHE A 204 1.22 -12.52 0.34
CA PHE A 204 1.95 -13.47 1.18
C PHE A 204 1.00 -14.46 1.87
N LEU A 205 -0.23 -14.06 2.19
CA LEU A 205 -1.26 -14.97 2.67
C LEU A 205 -1.67 -15.99 1.61
N VAL A 206 -1.86 -15.54 0.36
CA VAL A 206 -2.19 -16.43 -0.78
C VAL A 206 -1.06 -17.41 -1.05
N MET A 207 0.20 -16.93 -1.08
CA MET A 207 1.36 -17.80 -1.26
C MET A 207 1.53 -18.80 -0.11
N ALA A 208 1.30 -18.38 1.14
CA ALA A 208 1.39 -19.28 2.28
C ALA A 208 0.33 -20.38 2.26
N ASP A 209 -0.93 -20.07 1.93
CA ASP A 209 -1.98 -21.08 1.77
C ASP A 209 -1.62 -22.09 0.67
N TYR A 210 -1.18 -21.59 -0.50
CA TYR A 210 -0.82 -22.43 -1.63
C TYR A 210 0.35 -23.39 -1.30
N LEU A 211 1.45 -22.86 -0.79
CA LEU A 211 2.65 -23.66 -0.48
C LEU A 211 2.41 -24.62 0.70
N THR A 212 1.63 -24.22 1.71
CA THR A 212 1.32 -25.09 2.84
C THR A 212 0.46 -26.28 2.43
N ARG A 213 -0.49 -26.07 1.50
CA ARG A 213 -1.26 -27.18 0.89
C ARG A 213 -0.38 -28.13 0.07
N LEU A 214 0.75 -27.65 -0.46
CA LEU A 214 1.75 -28.48 -1.16
C LEU A 214 2.72 -29.20 -0.21
N GLY A 215 2.56 -29.08 1.11
CA GLY A 215 3.44 -29.76 2.07
C GLY A 215 4.68 -28.96 2.47
N ILE A 216 4.71 -27.64 2.20
CA ILE A 216 5.80 -26.74 2.54
C ILE A 216 5.36 -25.78 3.65
N ALA A 217 6.04 -25.78 4.78
CA ALA A 217 5.78 -24.80 5.83
C ALA A 217 6.15 -23.38 5.36
N VAL A 218 5.41 -22.36 5.83
CA VAL A 218 5.67 -20.97 5.45
C VAL A 218 5.69 -20.07 6.68
N LEU A 219 6.81 -19.38 6.87
CA LEU A 219 6.96 -18.33 7.88
C LEU A 219 6.76 -16.97 7.22
N ARG A 220 5.80 -16.21 7.76
CA ARG A 220 5.48 -14.83 7.36
C ARG A 220 5.69 -13.92 8.54
N VAL A 221 6.48 -12.86 8.37
CA VAL A 221 6.99 -12.03 9.46
C VAL A 221 6.47 -10.61 9.28
N ASP A 222 6.01 -9.97 10.35
CA ASP A 222 5.77 -8.52 10.31
C ASP A 222 7.12 -7.81 10.27
N ASP A 223 7.27 -6.81 9.40
CA ASP A 223 8.51 -6.06 9.33
C ASP A 223 8.79 -5.32 10.65
N ARG A 224 10.06 -4.97 10.88
CA ARG A 224 10.47 -4.23 12.07
C ARG A 224 9.59 -2.99 12.29
N GLY A 225 9.08 -2.83 13.51
CA GLY A 225 8.17 -1.72 13.87
C GLY A 225 6.75 -1.83 13.30
N VAL A 226 6.38 -2.97 12.70
CA VAL A 226 5.05 -3.22 12.14
C VAL A 226 4.38 -4.39 12.88
N GLY A 227 3.05 -4.33 12.99
CA GLY A 227 2.25 -5.43 13.53
C GLY A 227 2.68 -5.81 14.94
N LYS A 228 3.14 -7.06 15.12
CA LYS A 228 3.63 -7.58 16.41
C LYS A 228 5.16 -7.48 16.55
N SER A 229 5.86 -6.98 15.55
CA SER A 229 7.31 -6.74 15.61
C SER A 229 7.62 -5.41 16.28
N THR A 230 8.60 -5.40 17.17
CA THR A 230 9.09 -4.18 17.84
C THR A 230 10.14 -3.46 16.99
N GLY A 231 10.65 -2.33 17.48
CA GLY A 231 11.67 -1.52 16.79
C GLY A 231 11.06 -0.36 16.01
N ASP A 232 11.89 0.34 15.24
CA ASP A 232 11.50 1.52 14.47
C ASP A 232 11.78 1.32 12.97
N ALA A 233 10.69 1.27 12.18
CA ALA A 233 10.74 1.15 10.73
C ALA A 233 11.38 2.37 10.05
N GLY A 234 11.24 3.57 10.63
CA GLY A 234 11.74 4.82 10.05
C GLY A 234 13.27 4.92 10.05
N THR A 235 13.93 4.18 10.93
CA THR A 235 15.39 4.13 11.01
C THR A 235 16.02 2.89 10.36
N ALA A 236 15.20 1.91 9.99
CA ALA A 236 15.68 0.64 9.46
C ALA A 236 16.17 0.76 8.01
N THR A 237 17.18 -0.03 7.65
CA THR A 237 17.69 -0.19 6.29
C THR A 237 17.47 -1.62 5.79
N SER A 238 17.74 -1.89 4.50
CA SER A 238 17.68 -3.27 4.00
C SER A 238 18.72 -4.19 4.68
N ALA A 239 19.83 -3.65 5.21
CA ALA A 239 20.79 -4.42 6.00
C ALA A 239 20.21 -4.86 7.35
N ASP A 240 19.45 -3.98 8.00
CA ASP A 240 18.71 -4.29 9.21
C ASP A 240 17.70 -5.43 8.97
N ASN A 241 16.93 -5.30 7.88
CA ASN A 241 15.94 -6.30 7.49
C ASN A 241 16.60 -7.65 7.15
N ALA A 242 17.79 -7.66 6.55
CA ALA A 242 18.58 -8.89 6.35
C ALA A 242 18.99 -9.55 7.68
N GLY A 243 19.28 -8.74 8.71
CA GLY A 243 19.49 -9.23 10.09
C GLY A 243 18.24 -9.89 10.66
N ASP A 244 17.06 -9.31 10.43
CA ASP A 244 15.77 -9.85 10.89
C ASP A 244 15.42 -11.17 10.17
N VAL A 245 15.73 -11.29 8.88
CA VAL A 245 15.61 -12.56 8.14
C VAL A 245 16.60 -13.61 8.69
N THR A 246 17.83 -13.21 9.04
CA THR A 246 18.80 -14.12 9.66
C THR A 246 18.30 -14.65 11.02
N ALA A 247 17.68 -13.80 11.83
CA ALA A 247 17.03 -14.22 13.07
C ALA A 247 15.88 -15.22 12.81
N SER A 248 15.11 -15.01 11.74
CA SER A 248 14.04 -15.91 11.28
C SER A 248 14.58 -17.29 10.90
N LEU A 249 15.72 -17.36 10.20
CA LEU A 249 16.41 -18.62 9.91
C LEU A 249 16.87 -19.34 11.18
N ASN A 250 17.41 -18.60 12.15
CA ASN A 250 17.85 -19.19 13.43
C ASN A 250 16.68 -19.74 14.25
N TYR A 251 15.55 -19.03 14.27
CA TYR A 251 14.31 -19.52 14.87
C TYR A 251 13.87 -20.84 14.23
N LEU A 252 13.77 -20.89 12.89
CA LEU A 252 13.37 -22.11 12.18
C LEU A 252 14.33 -23.29 12.42
N LYS A 253 15.65 -23.04 12.47
CA LYS A 253 16.67 -24.06 12.78
C LYS A 253 16.57 -24.61 14.20
N SER A 254 15.91 -23.91 15.12
CA SER A 254 15.67 -24.37 16.49
C SER A 254 14.52 -25.36 16.60
N ARG A 255 13.63 -25.42 15.60
CA ARG A 255 12.44 -26.26 15.63
C ARG A 255 12.71 -27.71 15.22
N ALA A 256 11.99 -28.64 15.83
CA ALA A 256 12.09 -30.08 15.57
C ALA A 256 11.20 -30.56 14.41
N ASP A 257 10.14 -29.83 14.09
CA ASP A 257 9.19 -30.10 13.01
C ASP A 257 9.58 -29.42 11.68
N ILE A 258 10.78 -28.82 11.61
CA ILE A 258 11.35 -28.20 10.41
C ILE A 258 12.57 -28.99 9.94
N ASP A 259 12.63 -29.30 8.65
CA ASP A 259 13.79 -29.92 8.02
C ASP A 259 14.85 -28.84 7.76
N LYS A 260 15.89 -28.85 8.59
CA LYS A 260 16.99 -27.87 8.56
C LYS A 260 17.79 -27.89 7.26
N LYS A 261 17.69 -28.95 6.45
CA LYS A 261 18.33 -29.07 5.13
C LYS A 261 17.45 -28.56 3.99
N LYS A 262 16.20 -28.18 4.28
CA LYS A 262 15.19 -27.76 3.29
C LYS A 262 14.57 -26.41 3.66
N ILE A 263 15.40 -25.48 4.13
CA ILE A 263 15.01 -24.08 4.40
C ILE A 263 15.32 -23.24 3.16
N GLY A 264 14.33 -22.52 2.65
CA GLY A 264 14.48 -21.58 1.54
C GLY A 264 14.00 -20.16 1.88
N LEU A 265 14.31 -19.22 0.98
CA LEU A 265 13.85 -17.83 1.06
C LEU A 265 13.04 -17.49 -0.19
N ILE A 266 11.95 -16.73 -0.04
CA ILE A 266 11.22 -16.11 -1.14
C ILE A 266 11.18 -14.60 -0.87
N GLY A 267 11.83 -13.81 -1.71
CA GLY A 267 11.89 -12.37 -1.57
C GLY A 267 11.14 -11.64 -2.68
N HIS A 268 10.25 -10.72 -2.32
CA HIS A 268 9.52 -9.87 -3.28
C HIS A 268 10.09 -8.46 -3.32
N SER A 269 10.33 -7.89 -4.52
CA SER A 269 10.82 -6.52 -4.68
C SER A 269 12.13 -6.28 -3.90
N GLU A 270 12.18 -5.37 -2.92
CA GLU A 270 13.30 -5.23 -1.98
C GLU A 270 13.64 -6.53 -1.24
N GLY A 271 12.67 -7.37 -0.90
CA GLY A 271 12.90 -8.71 -0.36
C GLY A 271 13.73 -9.58 -1.29
N GLY A 272 13.62 -9.39 -2.61
CA GLY A 272 14.45 -10.01 -3.63
C GLY A 272 15.89 -9.47 -3.66
N MET A 273 16.15 -8.31 -3.05
CA MET A 273 17.48 -7.78 -2.76
C MET A 273 18.04 -8.35 -1.44
N ILE A 274 17.18 -8.46 -0.42
CA ILE A 274 17.53 -8.93 0.93
C ILE A 274 17.85 -10.43 0.93
N ALA A 275 17.08 -11.25 0.20
CA ALA A 275 17.31 -12.71 0.14
C ALA A 275 18.75 -13.07 -0.29
N PRO A 276 19.32 -12.51 -1.39
CA PRO A 276 20.73 -12.69 -1.74
C PRO A 276 21.73 -12.20 -0.69
N VAL A 277 21.45 -11.11 0.03
CA VAL A 277 22.31 -10.64 1.12
C VAL A 277 22.44 -11.72 2.19
N VAL A 278 21.31 -12.28 2.63
CA VAL A 278 21.29 -13.37 3.62
C VAL A 278 21.92 -14.65 3.06
N ALA A 279 21.58 -15.02 1.82
CA ALA A 279 22.10 -16.21 1.19
C ALA A 279 23.61 -16.16 0.93
N SER A 280 24.18 -14.97 0.70
CA SER A 280 25.62 -14.78 0.56
C SER A 280 26.41 -15.04 1.85
N GLN A 281 25.72 -15.04 2.99
CA GLN A 281 26.26 -15.21 4.34
C GLN A 281 25.88 -16.58 4.94
N SER A 282 25.05 -17.37 4.26
CA SER A 282 24.51 -18.63 4.76
C SER A 282 24.81 -19.79 3.80
N LYS A 283 25.40 -20.87 4.32
CA LYS A 283 25.67 -22.08 3.54
C LYS A 283 24.55 -23.13 3.65
N ASP A 284 23.53 -22.86 4.46
CA ASP A 284 22.52 -23.84 4.85
C ASP A 284 21.19 -23.70 4.09
N LEU A 285 21.10 -22.75 3.14
CA LEU A 285 19.88 -22.55 2.36
C LEU A 285 19.78 -23.59 1.24
N ALA A 286 18.60 -24.21 1.16
CA ALA A 286 18.28 -25.18 0.11
C ALA A 286 18.00 -24.50 -1.23
N PHE A 287 17.45 -23.27 -1.21
CA PHE A 287 17.14 -22.48 -2.40
C PHE A 287 16.78 -21.03 -2.06
N VAL A 288 16.76 -20.19 -3.09
CA VAL A 288 16.22 -18.82 -3.06
C VAL A 288 15.27 -18.59 -4.25
N VAL A 289 14.12 -17.97 -4.01
CA VAL A 289 13.21 -17.47 -5.03
C VAL A 289 13.18 -15.94 -4.99
N LEU A 290 13.44 -15.29 -6.12
CA LEU A 290 13.43 -13.85 -6.28
C LEU A 290 12.20 -13.47 -7.13
N LEU A 291 11.25 -12.76 -6.53
CA LEU A 291 10.02 -12.31 -7.18
C LEU A 291 10.12 -10.81 -7.42
N ALA A 292 10.15 -10.37 -8.67
CA ALA A 292 10.41 -8.98 -9.01
C ALA A 292 11.66 -8.42 -8.31
N GLY A 293 12.72 -9.23 -8.25
CA GLY A 293 13.91 -8.94 -7.44
C GLY A 293 14.81 -7.85 -8.04
N VAL A 294 15.43 -7.05 -7.19
CA VAL A 294 16.37 -5.98 -7.57
C VAL A 294 17.69 -6.58 -8.06
N GLY A 295 17.90 -6.56 -9.36
CA GLY A 295 19.14 -7.03 -10.02
C GLY A 295 20.15 -5.93 -10.32
N LEU A 296 19.67 -4.71 -10.53
CA LEU A 296 20.49 -3.54 -10.84
C LEU A 296 20.95 -2.82 -9.56
N PRO A 297 22.06 -2.06 -9.62
CA PRO A 297 22.40 -1.08 -8.59
C PRO A 297 21.20 -0.14 -8.30
N GLY A 298 21.00 0.21 -7.04
CA GLY A 298 19.77 0.88 -6.62
C GLY A 298 19.56 2.26 -7.25
N ASP A 299 20.62 3.00 -7.54
CA ASP A 299 20.55 4.26 -8.30
C ASP A 299 20.07 4.05 -9.75
N GLN A 300 20.55 2.99 -10.41
CA GLN A 300 20.13 2.63 -11.77
C GLN A 300 18.69 2.12 -11.80
N LEU A 301 18.30 1.28 -10.82
CA LEU A 301 16.94 0.79 -10.70
C LEU A 301 15.97 1.95 -10.44
N HIS A 302 16.26 2.80 -9.46
CA HIS A 302 15.39 3.91 -9.11
C HIS A 302 15.24 4.89 -10.29
N ARG A 303 16.34 5.19 -11.00
CA ARG A 303 16.30 6.00 -12.23
C ARG A 303 15.32 5.39 -13.24
N ARG A 304 15.46 4.10 -13.55
CA ARG A 304 14.61 3.40 -14.53
C ARG A 304 13.15 3.37 -14.09
N GLN A 305 12.91 3.04 -12.83
CA GLN A 305 11.57 3.05 -12.24
C GLN A 305 10.89 4.42 -12.39
N MET A 306 11.60 5.51 -12.08
CA MET A 306 11.07 6.87 -12.25
C MET A 306 10.75 7.19 -13.71
N GLU A 307 11.64 6.83 -14.63
CA GLU A 307 11.46 7.04 -16.06
C GLU A 307 10.20 6.32 -16.58
N ASP A 308 10.02 5.04 -16.22
CA ASP A 308 8.86 4.24 -16.63
C ASP A 308 7.55 4.78 -16.04
N ILE A 309 7.55 5.18 -14.76
CA ILE A 309 6.39 5.80 -14.10
C ILE A 309 6.04 7.15 -14.75
N MET A 310 7.02 8.00 -15.03
CA MET A 310 6.79 9.31 -15.65
C MET A 310 6.25 9.18 -17.07
N ARG A 311 6.79 8.26 -17.87
CA ARG A 311 6.25 7.97 -19.21
C ARG A 311 4.83 7.46 -19.15
N MET A 312 4.52 6.57 -18.21
CA MET A 312 3.16 6.09 -17.98
C MET A 312 2.21 7.22 -17.58
N GLY A 313 2.70 8.18 -16.79
CA GLY A 313 2.00 9.41 -16.44
C GLY A 313 1.92 10.45 -17.55
N GLN A 314 2.41 10.14 -18.77
CA GLN A 314 2.44 11.04 -19.93
C GLN A 314 3.22 12.35 -19.68
N VAL A 315 4.23 12.32 -18.81
CA VAL A 315 5.17 13.43 -18.63
C VAL A 315 5.98 13.63 -19.91
N SER A 316 6.27 14.87 -20.28
CA SER A 316 7.04 15.18 -21.49
C SER A 316 8.46 14.62 -21.41
N GLU A 317 9.02 14.11 -22.51
CA GLU A 317 10.41 13.62 -22.53
C GLU A 317 11.40 14.70 -22.08
N GLY A 318 11.16 15.96 -22.42
CA GLY A 318 11.99 17.08 -21.97
C GLY A 318 12.01 17.24 -20.45
N ASP A 319 10.89 17.06 -19.77
CA ASP A 319 10.82 17.15 -18.31
C ASP A 319 11.32 15.88 -17.62
N ILE A 320 11.13 14.72 -18.24
CA ILE A 320 11.76 13.46 -17.79
C ILE A 320 13.27 13.63 -17.75
N GLN A 321 13.91 14.10 -18.83
CA GLN A 321 15.37 14.25 -18.88
C GLN A 321 15.89 15.26 -17.85
N LYS A 322 15.16 16.36 -17.59
CA LYS A 322 15.51 17.31 -16.52
C LYS A 322 15.48 16.64 -15.15
N MET A 323 14.43 15.89 -14.84
CA MET A 323 14.30 15.18 -13.57
C MET A 323 15.35 14.11 -13.38
N LEU A 324 15.67 13.33 -14.43
CA LEU A 324 16.72 12.32 -14.37
C LEU A 324 18.10 12.96 -14.14
N SER A 325 18.42 14.08 -14.80
CA SER A 325 19.68 14.81 -14.58
C SER A 325 19.79 15.39 -13.17
N LEU A 326 18.69 15.89 -12.60
CA LEU A 326 18.66 16.30 -11.20
C LEU A 326 18.94 15.12 -10.27
N ASN A 327 18.28 13.98 -10.48
CA ASN A 327 18.47 12.78 -9.65
C ASN A 327 19.89 12.22 -9.73
N GLU A 328 20.55 12.25 -10.89
CA GLU A 328 21.97 11.85 -11.00
C GLU A 328 22.86 12.65 -10.05
N LYS A 329 22.66 13.97 -9.96
CA LYS A 329 23.41 14.85 -9.05
C LYS A 329 23.09 14.52 -7.59
N LEU A 330 21.83 14.28 -7.27
CA LEU A 330 21.40 13.90 -5.92
C LEU A 330 21.98 12.54 -5.50
N TYR A 331 22.00 11.54 -6.39
CA TYR A 331 22.60 10.23 -6.13
C TYR A 331 24.11 10.30 -5.96
N ALA A 332 24.79 11.19 -6.69
CA ALA A 332 26.22 11.42 -6.49
C ALA A 332 26.50 11.90 -5.05
N VAL A 333 25.68 12.83 -4.52
CA VAL A 333 25.76 13.27 -3.12
C VAL A 333 25.46 12.12 -2.16
N ILE A 334 24.37 11.37 -2.39
CA ILE A 334 23.99 10.23 -1.53
C ILE A 334 25.10 9.18 -1.43
N LYS A 335 25.77 8.87 -2.54
CA LYS A 335 26.85 7.87 -2.58
C LYS A 335 28.16 8.38 -2.00
N ALA A 336 28.43 9.68 -2.06
CA ALA A 336 29.66 10.27 -1.54
C ALA A 336 29.63 10.48 -0.01
N GLU A 337 28.47 10.85 0.54
CA GLU A 337 28.36 11.31 1.93
C GLU A 337 27.92 10.20 2.89
N LYS A 338 28.70 9.98 3.95
CA LYS A 338 28.43 8.93 4.97
C LYS A 338 27.67 9.44 6.20
N GLY A 339 27.63 10.75 6.47
CA GLY A 339 26.93 11.35 7.62
C GLY A 339 25.52 11.87 7.27
N THR A 340 24.62 12.00 8.25
CA THR A 340 23.25 12.54 8.08
C THR A 340 23.17 14.07 8.17
N VAL A 341 24.04 14.73 8.93
CA VAL A 341 24.01 16.21 9.04
C VAL A 341 24.62 16.88 7.80
N ILE A 342 25.64 16.29 7.18
CA ILE A 342 26.32 16.85 6.00
C ILE A 342 25.50 16.65 4.72
N ILE A 343 24.61 15.65 4.68
CA ILE A 343 23.92 15.27 3.44
C ILE A 343 22.74 16.20 3.14
N GLU A 344 21.96 16.63 4.13
CA GLU A 344 20.77 17.45 3.89
C GLU A 344 21.14 18.83 3.35
N ASP A 345 22.22 19.42 3.85
CA ASP A 345 22.76 20.69 3.34
C ASP A 345 23.21 20.56 1.89
N LYS A 346 23.99 19.52 1.56
CA LYS A 346 24.46 19.27 0.19
C LYS A 346 23.32 18.95 -0.78
N LEU A 347 22.32 18.18 -0.35
CA LEU A 347 21.12 17.92 -1.15
C LEU A 347 20.33 19.22 -1.36
N THR A 348 20.21 20.06 -0.33
CA THR A 348 19.55 21.37 -0.41
C THR A 348 20.24 22.26 -1.43
N GLU A 349 21.58 22.31 -1.45
CA GLU A 349 22.35 23.08 -2.45
C GLU A 349 22.05 22.63 -3.89
N VAL A 350 22.03 21.31 -4.13
CA VAL A 350 21.71 20.75 -5.46
C VAL A 350 20.28 21.08 -5.89
N VAL A 351 19.31 20.98 -4.99
CA VAL A 351 17.90 21.28 -5.27
C VAL A 351 17.71 22.78 -5.56
N LYS A 352 18.26 23.67 -4.72
CA LYS A 352 18.20 25.14 -4.90
C LYS A 352 18.77 25.57 -6.25
N ALA A 353 19.84 24.93 -6.70
CA ALA A 353 20.47 25.26 -7.97
C ALA A 353 19.62 24.86 -9.19
N THR A 354 18.62 23.99 -9.02
CA THR A 354 17.90 23.36 -10.14
C THR A 354 16.43 23.77 -10.24
N ALA A 355 15.77 24.12 -9.12
CA ALA A 355 14.39 24.61 -9.16
C ALA A 355 14.10 25.60 -8.00
N PRO A 356 13.39 26.72 -8.27
CA PRO A 356 12.82 27.53 -7.20
C PRO A 356 11.61 26.79 -6.62
N ALA A 357 11.83 26.06 -5.53
CA ALA A 357 10.76 25.50 -4.71
C ALA A 357 10.53 26.40 -3.48
N ASP A 358 9.31 26.40 -2.93
CA ASP A 358 9.09 26.97 -1.61
C ASP A 358 9.93 26.20 -0.57
N ALA A 359 10.36 26.91 0.49
CA ALA A 359 11.31 26.36 1.44
C ALA A 359 10.80 25.09 2.15
N ALA A 360 9.49 24.98 2.36
CA ALA A 360 8.88 23.84 3.04
C ALA A 360 8.86 22.59 2.15
N GLY A 361 8.43 22.72 0.89
CA GLY A 361 8.45 21.63 -0.09
C GLY A 361 9.86 21.11 -0.35
N MET A 362 10.84 22.00 -0.44
CA MET A 362 12.26 21.62 -0.56
C MET A 362 12.75 20.85 0.67
N ALA A 363 12.47 21.34 1.88
CA ALA A 363 12.88 20.65 3.11
C ALA A 363 12.26 19.25 3.21
N GLN A 364 10.99 19.09 2.82
CA GLN A 364 10.32 17.79 2.79
C GLN A 364 10.96 16.84 1.76
N PHE A 365 11.27 17.34 0.57
CA PHE A 365 11.92 16.56 -0.48
C PHE A 365 13.33 16.11 -0.08
N VAL A 366 14.14 17.02 0.46
CA VAL A 366 15.48 16.71 0.98
C VAL A 366 15.41 15.69 2.11
N LYS A 367 14.46 15.85 3.04
CA LYS A 367 14.25 14.91 4.13
C LYS A 367 13.85 13.52 3.62
N ALA A 368 13.07 13.42 2.55
CA ALA A 368 12.74 12.14 1.94
C ALA A 368 13.99 11.46 1.34
N LEU A 369 14.87 12.23 0.69
CA LEU A 369 16.14 11.76 0.13
C LEU A 369 17.18 11.38 1.20
N SER A 370 17.13 11.99 2.37
CA SER A 370 18.06 11.73 3.48
C SER A 370 17.70 10.53 4.34
N GLN A 371 16.52 9.92 4.13
CA GLN A 371 16.07 8.76 4.90
C GLN A 371 17.10 7.61 4.86
N PRO A 372 17.40 6.96 6.00
CA PRO A 372 18.41 5.91 6.06
C PRO A 372 18.21 4.81 5.01
N TRP A 373 16.97 4.35 4.86
CA TRP A 373 16.60 3.33 3.88
C TRP A 373 16.96 3.74 2.44
N LEU A 374 16.53 4.93 2.01
CA LEU A 374 16.72 5.35 0.63
C LEU A 374 18.22 5.54 0.32
N ARG A 375 18.99 6.08 1.27
CA ARG A 375 20.44 6.20 1.12
C ARG A 375 21.11 4.84 0.97
N TYR A 376 20.71 3.88 1.81
CA TYR A 376 21.19 2.52 1.71
C TYR A 376 20.85 1.92 0.34
N PHE A 377 19.60 2.04 -0.09
CA PHE A 377 19.10 1.52 -1.36
C PHE A 377 19.86 2.11 -2.55
N ILE A 378 19.98 3.43 -2.67
CA ILE A 378 20.69 4.11 -3.76
C ILE A 378 22.18 3.72 -3.79
N GLY A 379 22.81 3.52 -2.63
CA GLY A 379 24.19 3.06 -2.53
C GLY A 379 24.38 1.55 -2.73
N PHE A 380 23.31 0.76 -2.79
CA PHE A 380 23.38 -0.69 -2.82
C PHE A 380 23.66 -1.23 -4.21
N ASN A 381 24.56 -2.20 -4.29
CA ASN A 381 24.83 -2.98 -5.49
C ASN A 381 24.55 -4.47 -5.20
N PRO A 382 23.54 -5.09 -5.86
CA PRO A 382 23.21 -6.51 -5.65
C PRO A 382 24.26 -7.50 -6.12
N ALA A 383 25.04 -7.17 -7.17
CA ALA A 383 25.89 -8.14 -7.86
C ALA A 383 26.91 -8.85 -6.94
N PRO A 384 27.65 -8.18 -6.05
CA PRO A 384 28.60 -8.84 -5.15
C PRO A 384 27.97 -9.82 -4.15
N TYR A 385 26.67 -9.69 -3.86
CA TYR A 385 25.93 -10.62 -3.01
C TYR A 385 25.41 -11.80 -3.82
N LEU A 386 24.82 -11.53 -4.99
CA LEU A 386 24.35 -12.54 -5.94
C LEU A 386 25.49 -13.47 -6.37
N GLU A 387 26.69 -12.94 -6.66
CA GLU A 387 27.88 -13.74 -7.01
C GLU A 387 28.29 -14.75 -5.92
N LYS A 388 27.85 -14.57 -4.67
CA LYS A 388 28.16 -15.49 -3.56
C LYS A 388 27.06 -16.51 -3.31
N VAL A 389 25.90 -16.41 -3.97
CA VAL A 389 24.79 -17.33 -3.80
C VAL A 389 25.06 -18.62 -4.56
N ASN A 390 25.25 -19.72 -3.83
CA ASN A 390 25.59 -21.04 -4.41
C ASN A 390 24.43 -22.04 -4.44
N CYS A 391 23.36 -21.78 -3.69
CA CYS A 391 22.15 -22.61 -3.72
C CYS A 391 21.36 -22.40 -5.02
N PRO A 392 20.46 -23.32 -5.41
CA PRO A 392 19.50 -23.11 -6.49
C PRO A 392 18.77 -21.77 -6.38
N VAL A 393 18.62 -21.06 -7.50
CA VAL A 393 17.89 -19.79 -7.58
C VAL A 393 16.83 -19.82 -8.67
N LEU A 394 15.61 -19.42 -8.32
CA LEU A 394 14.55 -19.08 -9.26
C LEU A 394 14.33 -17.56 -9.25
N ALA A 395 14.50 -16.89 -10.38
CA ALA A 395 14.19 -15.47 -10.53
C ALA A 395 13.01 -15.29 -11.49
N LEU A 396 11.94 -14.64 -11.02
CA LEU A 396 10.72 -14.38 -11.78
C LEU A 396 10.42 -12.88 -11.80
N ASN A 397 9.96 -12.37 -12.94
CA ASN A 397 9.33 -11.05 -13.05
C ASN A 397 8.11 -11.13 -13.97
N GLY A 398 7.13 -10.25 -13.76
CA GLY A 398 6.05 -10.03 -14.71
C GLY A 398 6.48 -9.12 -15.85
N SER A 399 6.06 -9.40 -17.09
CA SER A 399 6.47 -8.60 -18.27
C SER A 399 5.91 -7.18 -18.29
N LYS A 400 4.95 -6.86 -17.41
CA LYS A 400 4.37 -5.50 -17.21
C LYS A 400 4.81 -4.89 -15.89
N ASP A 401 5.84 -5.43 -15.26
CA ASP A 401 6.45 -4.80 -14.10
C ASP A 401 7.19 -3.52 -14.50
N ILE A 402 6.66 -2.37 -14.09
CA ILE A 402 7.25 -1.05 -14.30
C ILE A 402 8.06 -0.55 -13.09
N GLN A 403 8.03 -1.29 -11.98
CA GLN A 403 8.74 -0.92 -10.75
C GLN A 403 10.11 -1.57 -10.74
N VAL A 404 10.18 -2.83 -11.14
CA VAL A 404 11.40 -3.60 -11.33
C VAL A 404 11.36 -4.20 -12.73
N ALA A 405 11.78 -3.40 -13.71
CA ALA A 405 11.72 -3.77 -15.12
C ALA A 405 12.33 -5.16 -15.37
N ALA A 406 11.51 -6.07 -15.91
CA ALA A 406 11.79 -7.50 -15.95
C ALA A 406 13.08 -7.83 -16.70
N LYS A 407 13.22 -7.34 -17.93
CA LYS A 407 14.34 -7.67 -18.82
C LYS A 407 15.70 -7.34 -18.20
N GLU A 408 15.88 -6.12 -17.72
CA GLU A 408 17.16 -5.65 -17.20
C GLU A 408 17.51 -6.29 -15.85
N ASN A 409 16.54 -6.44 -14.96
CA ASN A 409 16.79 -7.02 -13.63
C ASN A 409 17.03 -8.53 -13.71
N LEU A 410 16.23 -9.26 -14.49
CA LEU A 410 16.43 -10.70 -14.69
C LEU A 410 17.80 -10.98 -15.35
N ALA A 411 18.19 -10.19 -16.36
CA ALA A 411 19.50 -10.33 -17.00
C ALA A 411 20.66 -10.01 -16.04
N ALA A 412 20.53 -8.98 -15.20
CA ALA A 412 21.55 -8.63 -14.21
C ALA A 412 21.69 -9.71 -13.12
N ILE A 413 20.56 -10.24 -12.62
CA ILE A 413 20.54 -11.36 -11.66
C ILE A 413 21.21 -12.58 -12.24
N GLU A 414 20.81 -12.99 -13.45
CA GLU A 414 21.37 -14.18 -14.11
C GLU A 414 22.88 -14.04 -14.32
N LYS A 415 23.31 -12.87 -14.79
CA LYS A 415 24.72 -12.56 -15.03
C LYS A 415 25.53 -12.67 -13.74
N ALA A 416 25.10 -12.01 -12.66
CA ALA A 416 25.83 -12.02 -11.40
C ALA A 416 25.92 -13.44 -10.80
N LEU A 417 24.82 -14.20 -10.80
CA LEU A 417 24.82 -15.59 -10.31
C LEU A 417 25.76 -16.48 -11.13
N LYS A 418 25.75 -16.37 -12.46
CA LYS A 418 26.66 -17.14 -13.34
C LYS A 418 28.12 -16.71 -13.17
N GLN A 419 28.39 -15.42 -13.00
CA GLN A 419 29.73 -14.90 -12.69
C GLN A 419 30.26 -15.44 -11.36
N GLY A 420 29.38 -15.59 -10.36
CA GLY A 420 29.66 -16.28 -9.11
C GLY A 420 29.90 -17.79 -9.21
N GLY A 421 29.69 -18.39 -10.39
CA GLY A 421 29.83 -19.82 -10.63
C GLY A 421 28.59 -20.65 -10.30
N ASN A 422 27.44 -20.03 -10.02
CA ASN A 422 26.20 -20.75 -9.77
C ASN A 422 25.64 -21.33 -11.09
N LYS A 423 25.50 -22.66 -11.13
CA LYS A 423 24.99 -23.41 -12.30
C LYS A 423 23.51 -23.80 -12.18
N LYS A 424 22.87 -23.47 -11.06
CA LYS A 424 21.49 -23.89 -10.73
C LYS A 424 20.57 -22.68 -10.72
N VAL A 425 20.54 -21.98 -11.85
CA VAL A 425 19.85 -20.70 -12.00
C VAL A 425 18.72 -20.87 -13.02
N THR A 426 17.49 -20.57 -12.60
CA THR A 426 16.31 -20.53 -13.46
C THR A 426 15.79 -19.10 -13.47
N VAL A 427 15.66 -18.51 -14.66
CA VAL A 427 15.20 -17.13 -14.84
C VAL A 427 14.02 -17.14 -15.80
N LYS A 428 12.92 -16.49 -15.44
CA LYS A 428 11.72 -16.48 -16.27
C LYS A 428 10.92 -15.19 -16.13
N GLU A 429 10.71 -14.54 -17.27
CA GLU A 429 9.69 -13.51 -17.40
C GLU A 429 8.32 -14.17 -17.63
N ILE A 430 7.29 -13.68 -16.94
CA ILE A 430 5.92 -14.18 -17.06
C ILE A 430 5.07 -13.13 -17.82
N PRO A 431 4.58 -13.45 -19.03
CA PRO A 431 3.83 -12.50 -19.84
C PRO A 431 2.58 -11.96 -19.14
N GLY A 432 2.38 -10.65 -19.23
CA GLY A 432 1.14 -9.98 -18.82
C GLY A 432 0.99 -9.71 -17.32
N LEU A 433 1.94 -10.14 -16.48
CA LEU A 433 1.88 -9.88 -15.04
C LEU A 433 2.54 -8.54 -14.68
N ASN A 434 1.97 -7.82 -13.70
CA ASN A 434 2.56 -6.61 -13.10
C ASN A 434 3.56 -6.95 -11.98
N HIS A 435 4.01 -5.92 -11.25
CA HIS A 435 4.95 -6.05 -10.13
C HIS A 435 4.45 -6.93 -8.98
N LEU A 436 3.14 -7.00 -8.75
CA LEU A 436 2.52 -7.86 -7.73
C LEU A 436 2.20 -9.27 -8.25
N PHE A 437 2.67 -9.61 -9.45
CA PHE A 437 2.34 -10.85 -10.16
C PHE A 437 0.85 -11.02 -10.44
N GLN A 438 0.13 -9.92 -10.65
CA GLN A 438 -1.27 -9.92 -11.07
C GLN A 438 -1.36 -9.72 -12.57
N THR A 439 -2.34 -10.37 -13.20
CA THR A 439 -2.71 -10.13 -14.60
C THR A 439 -3.16 -8.69 -14.74
N SER A 440 -2.41 -7.91 -15.52
CA SER A 440 -2.60 -6.46 -15.62
C SER A 440 -2.71 -6.01 -17.07
N LYS A 441 -3.39 -4.89 -17.31
CA LYS A 441 -3.48 -4.29 -18.65
C LYS A 441 -2.28 -3.41 -18.94
N THR A 442 -1.88 -2.54 -18.02
CA THR A 442 -0.81 -1.55 -18.25
C THR A 442 0.42 -1.75 -17.37
N GLY A 443 0.32 -2.47 -16.25
CA GLY A 443 1.36 -2.51 -15.22
C GLY A 443 1.25 -1.39 -14.17
N SER A 444 0.32 -0.45 -14.34
CA SER A 444 0.16 0.69 -13.43
C SER A 444 -0.21 0.25 -12.01
N VAL A 445 0.41 0.89 -11.02
CA VAL A 445 0.04 0.76 -9.60
C VAL A 445 -1.42 1.14 -9.35
N LEU A 446 -1.98 2.03 -10.19
CA LEU A 446 -3.39 2.44 -10.09
C LEU A 446 -4.36 1.31 -10.43
N GLU A 447 -3.92 0.26 -11.13
CA GLU A 447 -4.77 -0.90 -11.42
C GLU A 447 -4.98 -1.80 -10.20
N TYR A 448 -4.07 -1.79 -9.22
CA TYR A 448 -4.03 -2.81 -8.15
C TYR A 448 -5.36 -2.88 -7.40
N SER A 449 -5.91 -1.75 -6.96
CA SER A 449 -7.18 -1.72 -6.24
C SER A 449 -8.34 -2.32 -7.05
N SER A 450 -8.33 -2.14 -8.37
CA SER A 450 -9.36 -2.61 -9.30
C SER A 450 -9.25 -4.10 -9.65
N ILE A 451 -8.04 -4.66 -9.67
CA ILE A 451 -7.80 -6.07 -10.02
C ILE A 451 -8.30 -6.96 -8.88
N ASP A 452 -9.04 -8.03 -9.17
CA ASP A 452 -9.51 -8.97 -8.14
C ASP A 452 -8.47 -10.05 -7.79
N GLU A 453 -7.64 -10.44 -8.77
CA GLU A 453 -6.54 -11.38 -8.58
C GLU A 453 -5.49 -10.78 -7.62
N THR A 454 -5.25 -11.42 -6.49
CA THR A 454 -4.18 -11.08 -5.54
C THR A 454 -2.82 -11.56 -6.02
N PHE A 455 -2.75 -12.76 -6.61
CA PHE A 455 -1.51 -13.32 -7.13
C PHE A 455 -1.82 -14.34 -8.22
N SER A 456 -1.10 -14.28 -9.34
CA SER A 456 -1.37 -15.15 -10.49
C SER A 456 -1.24 -16.64 -10.15
N PRO A 457 -2.27 -17.46 -10.41
CA PRO A 457 -2.18 -18.92 -10.28
C PRO A 457 -1.07 -19.54 -11.12
N VAL A 458 -0.72 -18.93 -12.26
CA VAL A 458 0.39 -19.38 -13.12
C VAL A 458 1.72 -19.18 -12.40
N ALA A 459 1.92 -18.01 -11.78
CA ALA A 459 3.12 -17.74 -11.00
C ALA A 459 3.21 -18.64 -9.75
N LEU A 460 2.09 -18.82 -9.01
CA LEU A 460 2.03 -19.76 -7.88
C LEU A 460 2.45 -21.17 -8.28
N LYS A 461 1.93 -21.67 -9.41
CA LYS A 461 2.27 -22.99 -9.91
C LYS A 461 3.76 -23.13 -10.25
N ILE A 462 4.34 -22.13 -10.94
CA ILE A 462 5.78 -22.13 -11.27
C ILE A 462 6.62 -22.17 -9.99
N ILE A 463 6.28 -21.36 -8.99
CA ILE A 463 7.00 -21.31 -7.71
C ILE A 463 6.85 -22.64 -6.97
N GLY A 464 5.63 -23.15 -6.84
CA GLY A 464 5.32 -24.38 -6.11
C GLY A 464 5.98 -25.61 -6.74
N ASP A 465 5.82 -25.81 -8.05
CA ASP A 465 6.43 -26.93 -8.78
C ASP A 465 7.96 -26.92 -8.65
N TRP A 466 8.58 -25.74 -8.83
CA TRP A 466 10.03 -25.61 -8.75
C TRP A 466 10.55 -25.89 -7.34
N ILE A 467 9.89 -25.36 -6.30
CA ILE A 467 10.27 -25.66 -4.91
C ILE A 467 10.10 -27.15 -4.62
N ALA A 468 8.97 -27.74 -5.00
CA ALA A 468 8.69 -29.17 -4.78
C ALA A 468 9.75 -30.07 -5.43
N GLU A 469 10.22 -29.73 -6.63
CA GLU A 469 11.33 -30.42 -7.29
C GLU A 469 12.64 -30.32 -6.48
N ILE A 470 13.00 -29.12 -6.03
CA ILE A 470 14.23 -28.90 -5.24
C ILE A 470 14.19 -29.65 -3.90
N VAL A 471 13.04 -29.63 -3.22
CA VAL A 471 12.88 -30.28 -1.92
C VAL A 471 12.45 -31.74 -1.99
N LYS A 472 12.21 -32.27 -3.20
CA LYS A 472 11.79 -33.65 -3.48
C LYS A 472 10.51 -34.04 -2.74
N LEU A 473 9.44 -33.27 -2.97
CA LEU A 473 8.08 -33.54 -2.46
C LEU A 473 7.26 -34.40 -3.42
#